data_AF-A0A9E2SCA2-F1
#
_entry.id   AF-A0A9E2SCA2-F1
#
_cell.length_a   1.000
_cell.length_b   1.000
_cell.length_c   1.000
_cell.angle_alpha   90.00
_cell.angle_beta   90.00
_cell.angle_gamma   90.00
#
_symmetry.space_group_name_H-M   'P 1'
#
loop_
_entity.id
_entity.type
_entity.pdbx_description
1 polymer ?
#
loop_
_entity_poly.entity_id
_entity_poly.type
_entity_poly.pdbx_seq_one_letter_code
_entity_poly.pdbx_strand_id
1 'polypeptide(L)'
;MKRNLFTKCIALFVLVPLLLLCASQLKAQAVIDASGNFGNYGDGRFNFASGTVQLDIYGSFTNDNGPGGNFYIDGDVNVKSGAVLNNFSGNLYIYGDLTLDAGAAQFFNNGNIYVYGNIVNNMAMTLNGAGLGTGTLHLAGNATETLAATSVQTISGSQPFVTYNLEINNTSGKLAAGDVVLNQSLYVNNVATFTKGIVTTPGDTYPLVFNTAAKSPTTQATASHVAGVVRTFATTGSFTFPVGDGKHYRKMDAAITANSAGLDVKYIGADAGNAAFTAGGTGSGLLQSYYNQEHWLANALAPASTSASFVLYYGPDADDAAYPAVAPAITNIANVRVAHKTTSGWWNEGNTATGTTTAGSVTSNAITGAQWAAIGNWSPLTISTTSGTIVVSAKVLLQGAVSGTTMTTTLNTLGVIPTTQPYNKAPWNYAGTESVATIPAGVTDWVLVELHDKTTPATVIATRAAFVKSDGTVVDLDGTSPVSFQQAPDNYYVAIRHRNHLGIRTATAQALSSTATLYDFTNNQAQAYQNGAITANTAMKDLGNGKFAMWGADGTSNGVVRYTGPGNDEFFLSTTTLGGLTTTVLYPVYNNADFNMNGKVSYTGPGNDEFFLSTTVLGGVSTAIISQHL
;
A
#
# COMPACT_ATOMS: atom_id res chain seq x y z
N MET A 1 -16.65 -59.31 -22.71
CA MET A 1 -16.98 -60.75 -22.61
C MET A 1 -16.78 -61.15 -21.15
N LYS A 2 -17.77 -61.82 -20.55
CA LYS A 2 -17.94 -62.18 -19.11
C LYS A 2 -18.48 -61.08 -18.16
N ARG A 3 -19.76 -60.79 -18.39
CA ARG A 3 -20.81 -60.54 -17.37
C ARG A 3 -20.92 -61.81 -16.50
N ASN A 4 -20.91 -61.71 -15.15
CA ASN A 4 -21.84 -62.41 -14.26
C ASN A 4 -21.53 -62.32 -12.75
N LEU A 5 -22.62 -62.06 -12.01
CA LEU A 5 -22.95 -62.44 -10.62
C LEU A 5 -22.18 -61.76 -9.46
N PHE A 6 -22.78 -60.71 -8.90
CA PHE A 6 -23.10 -60.63 -7.46
C PHE A 6 -24.28 -59.67 -7.26
N THR A 7 -25.49 -60.20 -7.43
CA THR A 7 -26.75 -59.57 -7.03
C THR A 7 -27.22 -60.30 -5.78
N LYS A 8 -27.06 -59.70 -4.58
CA LYS A 8 -27.79 -60.00 -3.32
C LYS A 8 -27.17 -59.25 -2.14
N CYS A 9 -27.84 -58.17 -1.69
CA CYS A 9 -28.10 -57.86 -0.28
C CYS A 9 -28.99 -56.61 -0.21
N ILE A 10 -30.29 -56.80 -0.45
CA ILE A 10 -31.35 -55.93 0.06
C ILE A 10 -32.20 -56.79 0.99
N ALA A 11 -32.52 -56.21 2.14
CA ALA A 11 -33.49 -56.65 3.14
C ALA A 11 -33.15 -57.91 3.97
N LEU A 12 -32.58 -57.69 5.17
CA LEU A 12 -32.91 -58.53 6.32
C LEU A 12 -32.69 -57.77 7.64
N PHE A 13 -33.74 -57.12 8.15
CA PHE A 13 -34.07 -57.01 9.58
C PHE A 13 -35.54 -56.55 9.70
N VAL A 14 -36.45 -57.52 9.62
CA VAL A 14 -37.84 -57.40 10.07
C VAL A 14 -38.14 -58.66 10.90
N LEU A 15 -38.93 -58.48 11.97
CA LEU A 15 -39.32 -59.36 13.09
C LEU A 15 -38.50 -59.07 14.36
N VAL A 16 -39.11 -58.67 15.49
CA VAL A 16 -40.33 -59.22 16.14
C VAL A 16 -41.11 -58.12 16.93
N PRO A 17 -42.28 -58.35 17.56
CA PRO A 17 -43.62 -57.94 17.09
C PRO A 17 -44.33 -56.88 17.97
N LEU A 18 -45.36 -56.26 17.37
CA LEU A 18 -46.64 -55.86 17.97
C LEU A 18 -46.72 -55.68 19.51
N LEU A 19 -46.71 -54.43 19.98
CA LEU A 19 -47.46 -54.03 21.18
C LEU A 19 -48.01 -52.61 21.02
N LEU A 20 -49.32 -52.58 20.80
CA LEU A 20 -50.15 -51.38 20.79
C LEU A 20 -50.35 -50.94 22.26
N LEU A 21 -49.56 -50.00 22.79
CA LEU A 21 -49.89 -49.33 24.05
C LEU A 21 -49.40 -47.87 24.07
N CYS A 22 -50.40 -46.98 24.12
CA CYS A 22 -50.42 -45.62 24.67
C CYS A 22 -49.36 -44.58 24.24
N ALA A 23 -49.83 -43.56 23.56
CA ALA A 23 -49.14 -42.29 23.41
C ALA A 23 -48.92 -41.61 24.78
N SER A 24 -47.65 -41.45 25.17
CA SER A 24 -47.06 -40.24 25.78
C SER A 24 -45.70 -40.60 26.41
N GLN A 25 -44.66 -39.81 26.10
CA GLN A 25 -43.37 -39.73 26.82
C GLN A 25 -42.28 -40.81 26.58
N LEU A 26 -41.99 -41.21 25.34
CA LEU A 26 -40.68 -41.80 25.02
C LEU A 26 -40.13 -41.23 23.70
N LYS A 27 -39.09 -40.38 23.76
CA LYS A 27 -38.23 -40.06 22.60
C LYS A 27 -37.40 -41.31 22.29
N ALA A 28 -37.88 -42.18 21.41
CA ALA A 28 -37.10 -43.31 20.93
C ALA A 28 -36.08 -42.80 19.90
N GLN A 29 -34.82 -42.67 20.31
CA GLN A 29 -33.69 -42.46 19.40
C GLN A 29 -33.52 -43.77 18.60
N ALA A 30 -33.87 -43.77 17.32
CA ALA A 30 -33.49 -44.86 16.43
C ALA A 30 -32.01 -44.67 16.08
N VAL A 31 -31.13 -45.50 16.63
CA VAL A 31 -29.74 -45.58 16.20
C VAL A 31 -29.63 -46.74 15.21
N ILE A 32 -29.14 -46.47 14.00
CA ILE A 32 -28.75 -47.54 13.08
C ILE A 32 -27.26 -47.75 13.24
N ASP A 33 -26.89 -48.83 13.90
CA ASP A 33 -25.50 -49.28 13.98
C ASP A 33 -25.15 -50.00 12.68
N ALA A 34 -24.46 -49.30 11.77
CA ALA A 34 -23.85 -49.94 10.62
C ALA A 34 -22.58 -50.71 11.06
N SER A 35 -22.77 -51.88 11.67
CA SER A 35 -21.69 -52.81 11.99
C SER A 35 -21.32 -53.63 10.75
N GLY A 36 -20.16 -53.38 10.14
CA GLY A 36 -19.70 -54.04 8.91
C GLY A 36 -19.62 -53.09 7.70
N ASN A 37 -19.52 -53.64 6.48
CA ASN A 37 -19.46 -52.85 5.24
C ASN A 37 -20.87 -52.70 4.65
N PHE A 38 -21.41 -51.49 4.67
CA PHE A 38 -22.68 -51.13 4.06
C PHE A 38 -22.43 -50.33 2.77
N GLY A 39 -22.99 -50.76 1.65
CA GLY A 39 -22.84 -50.11 0.36
C GLY A 39 -24.19 -49.83 -0.30
N ASN A 40 -24.39 -48.60 -0.78
CA ASN A 40 -25.47 -48.31 -1.72
C ASN A 40 -24.93 -48.19 -3.16
N TYR A 41 -25.66 -48.79 -4.10
CA TYR A 41 -25.35 -48.87 -5.54
C TYR A 41 -26.53 -48.37 -6.41
N GLY A 42 -27.29 -47.39 -5.91
CA GLY A 42 -28.45 -46.78 -6.59
C GLY A 42 -29.19 -45.73 -5.73
N ASP A 43 -30.07 -44.95 -6.35
CA ASP A 43 -30.82 -43.91 -5.64
C ASP A 43 -31.56 -44.47 -4.41
N GLY A 44 -31.48 -43.75 -3.29
CA GLY A 44 -32.03 -44.24 -2.03
C GLY A 44 -32.20 -43.13 -0.99
N ARG A 45 -33.08 -43.37 -0.03
CA ARG A 45 -33.31 -42.45 1.09
C ARG A 45 -33.47 -43.25 2.36
N PHE A 46 -32.68 -42.89 3.36
CA PHE A 46 -32.92 -43.25 4.74
C PHE A 46 -33.91 -42.23 5.32
N ASN A 47 -35.20 -42.54 5.16
CA ASN A 47 -36.32 -41.77 5.69
C ASN A 47 -36.78 -42.38 7.01
N PHE A 48 -36.70 -41.60 8.10
CA PHE A 48 -37.09 -42.05 9.42
C PHE A 48 -38.24 -41.20 9.94
N ALA A 49 -39.41 -41.82 10.07
CA ALA A 49 -40.64 -41.13 10.47
C ALA A 49 -40.51 -40.54 11.89
N SER A 50 -40.56 -39.20 11.97
CA SER A 50 -40.72 -38.35 13.17
C SER A 50 -39.81 -38.65 14.37
N GLY A 51 -38.60 -38.08 14.35
CA GLY A 51 -37.67 -37.96 15.48
C GLY A 51 -36.30 -37.44 15.02
N THR A 52 -35.48 -36.85 15.90
CA THR A 52 -34.05 -36.60 15.60
C THR A 52 -33.36 -37.97 15.57
N VAL A 53 -32.97 -38.43 14.39
CA VAL A 53 -32.43 -39.78 14.15
C VAL A 53 -30.96 -39.67 13.77
N GLN A 54 -30.17 -40.66 14.22
CA GLN A 54 -28.71 -40.67 14.16
C GLN A 54 -28.23 -41.95 13.46
N LEU A 55 -27.43 -41.82 12.41
CA LEU A 55 -26.70 -42.91 11.77
C LEU A 55 -25.30 -43.00 12.37
N ASP A 56 -25.05 -44.04 13.17
CA ASP A 56 -23.72 -44.31 13.72
C ASP A 56 -23.01 -45.38 12.88
N ILE A 57 -21.91 -44.98 12.24
CA ILE A 57 -21.11 -45.85 11.39
C ILE A 57 -19.95 -46.42 12.23
N TYR A 58 -19.96 -47.75 12.44
CA TYR A 58 -18.92 -48.47 13.19
C TYR A 58 -17.97 -49.27 12.29
N GLY A 59 -18.38 -49.57 11.05
CA GLY A 59 -17.57 -50.27 10.03
C GLY A 59 -17.26 -49.36 8.84
N SER A 60 -17.75 -49.69 7.64
CA SER A 60 -17.66 -48.79 6.48
C SER A 60 -19.02 -48.51 5.89
N PHE A 61 -19.26 -47.25 5.53
CA PHE A 61 -20.39 -46.83 4.71
C PHE A 61 -19.86 -46.36 3.36
N THR A 62 -20.31 -46.98 2.27
CA THR A 62 -19.96 -46.59 0.90
C THR A 62 -21.19 -46.15 0.13
N ASN A 63 -21.17 -44.92 -0.40
CA ASN A 63 -22.10 -44.46 -1.42
C ASN A 63 -21.44 -44.56 -2.80
N ASP A 64 -21.99 -45.40 -3.69
CA ASP A 64 -21.52 -45.56 -5.06
C ASP A 64 -22.71 -45.61 -6.03
N ASN A 65 -23.53 -44.56 -5.98
CA ASN A 65 -24.75 -44.45 -6.79
C ASN A 65 -24.48 -44.06 -8.26
N GLY A 66 -23.22 -43.95 -8.65
CA GLY A 66 -22.79 -43.45 -9.96
C GLY A 66 -22.92 -41.92 -10.07
N PRO A 67 -22.34 -41.32 -11.13
CA PRO A 67 -22.45 -39.89 -11.37
C PRO A 67 -23.90 -39.43 -11.48
N GLY A 68 -24.32 -38.49 -10.63
CA GLY A 68 -25.68 -37.93 -10.61
C GLY A 68 -26.72 -38.70 -9.79
N GLY A 69 -26.41 -39.90 -9.30
CA GLY A 69 -27.28 -40.63 -8.38
C GLY A 69 -27.38 -39.94 -7.01
N ASN A 70 -28.51 -40.06 -6.33
CA ASN A 70 -28.81 -39.34 -5.09
C ASN A 70 -29.05 -40.30 -3.91
N PHE A 71 -28.35 -40.07 -2.81
CA PHE A 71 -28.58 -40.73 -1.54
C PHE A 71 -28.88 -39.73 -0.43
N TYR A 72 -29.98 -39.93 0.29
CA TYR A 72 -30.46 -38.99 1.31
C TYR A 72 -30.45 -39.63 2.69
N ILE A 73 -29.96 -38.89 3.70
CA ILE A 73 -29.98 -39.26 5.11
C ILE A 73 -30.72 -38.17 5.87
N ASP A 74 -31.93 -38.49 6.35
CA ASP A 74 -32.79 -37.58 7.11
C ASP A 74 -32.41 -37.56 8.61
N GLY A 75 -31.18 -37.14 8.94
CA GLY A 75 -30.67 -37.12 10.31
C GLY A 75 -29.16 -36.89 10.44
N ASP A 76 -28.66 -37.03 11.66
CA ASP A 76 -27.24 -36.87 11.99
C ASP A 76 -26.44 -38.09 11.51
N VAL A 77 -25.20 -37.88 11.10
CA VAL A 77 -24.26 -38.94 10.70
C VAL A 77 -23.02 -38.84 11.57
N ASN A 78 -22.72 -39.90 12.32
CA ASN A 78 -21.48 -39.98 13.10
C ASN A 78 -20.61 -41.14 12.62
N VAL A 79 -19.38 -40.82 12.22
CA VAL A 79 -18.36 -41.80 11.84
C VAL A 79 -17.53 -42.11 13.08
N LYS A 80 -17.70 -43.31 13.64
CA LYS A 80 -17.06 -43.72 14.89
C LYS A 80 -15.58 -44.08 14.68
N SER A 81 -14.86 -44.27 15.78
CA SER A 81 -13.47 -44.72 15.75
C SER A 81 -13.31 -46.03 14.95
N GLY A 82 -12.33 -46.07 14.05
CA GLY A 82 -12.07 -47.19 13.15
C GLY A 82 -12.99 -47.25 11.92
N ALA A 83 -14.01 -46.39 11.85
CA ALA A 83 -15.00 -46.43 10.79
C ALA A 83 -14.62 -45.59 9.55
N VAL A 84 -15.23 -45.92 8.42
CA VAL A 84 -15.00 -45.27 7.13
C VAL A 84 -16.30 -44.71 6.57
N LEU A 85 -16.28 -43.44 6.17
CA LEU A 85 -17.32 -42.85 5.32
C LEU A 85 -16.73 -42.60 3.93
N ASN A 86 -17.24 -43.32 2.93
CA ASN A 86 -16.73 -43.33 1.56
C ASN A 86 -17.83 -42.94 0.57
N ASN A 87 -17.87 -41.67 0.17
CA ASN A 87 -18.67 -41.24 -0.98
C ASN A 87 -17.87 -41.44 -2.26
N PHE A 88 -17.95 -42.63 -2.85
CA PHE A 88 -17.16 -43.00 -4.02
C PHE A 88 -17.63 -42.29 -5.30
N SER A 89 -18.94 -42.06 -5.44
CA SER A 89 -19.54 -41.33 -6.56
C SER A 89 -20.95 -40.83 -6.21
N GLY A 90 -21.50 -39.90 -7.01
CA GLY A 90 -22.87 -39.41 -6.84
C GLY A 90 -23.04 -38.35 -5.75
N ASN A 91 -24.27 -38.10 -5.34
CA ASN A 91 -24.67 -37.08 -4.37
C ASN A 91 -25.11 -37.75 -3.06
N LEU A 92 -24.50 -37.34 -1.95
CA LEU A 92 -24.87 -37.74 -0.60
C LEU A 92 -25.41 -36.52 0.15
N TYR A 93 -26.67 -36.57 0.58
CA TYR A 93 -27.33 -35.50 1.32
C TYR A 93 -27.48 -35.91 2.78
N ILE A 94 -26.96 -35.09 3.70
CA ILE A 94 -27.04 -35.26 5.15
C ILE A 94 -27.84 -34.10 5.72
N TYR A 95 -29.10 -34.36 6.10
CA TYR A 95 -30.02 -33.32 6.59
C TYR A 95 -29.82 -32.96 8.08
N GLY A 96 -28.96 -33.68 8.80
CA GLY A 96 -28.51 -33.34 10.15
C GLY A 96 -27.02 -32.98 10.23
N ASP A 97 -26.45 -33.15 11.41
CA ASP A 97 -25.03 -32.89 11.69
C ASP A 97 -24.14 -34.02 11.14
N LEU A 98 -22.91 -33.68 10.72
CA LEU A 98 -21.87 -34.66 10.38
C LEU A 98 -20.76 -34.61 11.43
N THR A 99 -20.59 -35.69 12.19
CA THR A 99 -19.51 -35.85 13.16
C THR A 99 -18.51 -36.90 12.70
N LEU A 100 -17.22 -36.53 12.67
CA LEU A 100 -16.11 -37.46 12.49
C LEU A 100 -15.40 -37.63 13.83
N ASP A 101 -15.57 -38.78 14.48
CA ASP A 101 -14.99 -39.03 15.81
C ASP A 101 -13.46 -39.14 15.75
N ALA A 102 -12.83 -38.90 16.91
CA ALA A 102 -11.42 -39.17 17.07
C ALA A 102 -11.13 -40.65 16.79
N GLY A 103 -10.17 -40.92 15.91
CA GLY A 103 -9.82 -42.27 15.50
C GLY A 103 -10.67 -42.87 14.36
N ALA A 104 -11.63 -42.13 13.78
CA ALA A 104 -12.25 -42.54 12.52
C ALA A 104 -11.15 -42.83 11.46
N ALA A 105 -11.32 -43.90 10.69
CA ALA A 105 -10.27 -44.42 9.83
C ALA A 105 -10.14 -43.63 8.52
N GLN A 106 -11.27 -43.21 7.94
CA GLN A 106 -11.26 -42.47 6.67
C GLN A 106 -12.55 -41.69 6.42
N PHE A 107 -12.39 -40.49 5.87
CA PHE A 107 -13.45 -39.73 5.21
C PHE A 107 -13.02 -39.49 3.75
N PHE A 108 -13.71 -40.11 2.81
CA PHE A 108 -13.40 -40.04 1.38
C PHE A 108 -14.60 -39.53 0.60
N ASN A 109 -14.38 -38.55 -0.28
CA ASN A 109 -15.40 -37.97 -1.14
C ASN A 109 -14.88 -37.78 -2.56
N ASN A 110 -15.43 -38.51 -3.52
CA ASN A 110 -15.21 -38.36 -4.96
C ASN A 110 -16.46 -37.83 -5.70
N GLY A 111 -17.59 -37.71 -5.01
CA GLY A 111 -18.84 -37.15 -5.54
C GLY A 111 -19.16 -35.79 -4.94
N ASN A 112 -20.42 -35.57 -4.59
CA ASN A 112 -20.88 -34.41 -3.83
C ASN A 112 -21.40 -34.85 -2.47
N ILE A 113 -20.98 -34.19 -1.40
CA ILE A 113 -21.58 -34.33 -0.07
C ILE A 113 -22.22 -33.00 0.29
N TYR A 114 -23.51 -33.02 0.57
CA TYR A 114 -24.29 -31.88 1.06
C TYR A 114 -24.55 -32.08 2.54
N VAL A 115 -24.02 -31.19 3.37
CA VAL A 115 -24.29 -31.19 4.81
C VAL A 115 -25.13 -29.97 5.14
N TYR A 116 -26.33 -30.22 5.66
CA TYR A 116 -27.27 -29.16 6.00
C TYR A 116 -27.20 -28.77 7.50
N GLY A 117 -26.75 -29.68 8.38
CA GLY A 117 -26.43 -29.38 9.78
C GLY A 117 -24.98 -28.95 10.00
N ASN A 118 -24.52 -28.98 11.25
CA ASN A 118 -23.14 -28.66 11.63
C ASN A 118 -22.15 -29.74 11.19
N ILE A 119 -20.88 -29.36 11.08
CA ILE A 119 -19.77 -30.31 10.91
C ILE A 119 -18.89 -30.26 12.15
N VAL A 120 -18.63 -31.43 12.74
CA VAL A 120 -17.72 -31.60 13.87
C VAL A 120 -16.62 -32.58 13.46
N ASN A 121 -15.39 -32.08 13.29
CA ASN A 121 -14.26 -32.93 12.96
C ASN A 121 -13.30 -33.11 14.14
N ASN A 122 -13.24 -34.34 14.65
CA ASN A 122 -12.25 -34.78 15.62
C ASN A 122 -11.25 -35.79 14.99
N MET A 123 -11.43 -36.13 13.71
CA MET A 123 -10.55 -37.01 12.96
C MET A 123 -9.35 -36.24 12.38
N ALA A 124 -8.16 -36.83 12.47
CA ALA A 124 -6.99 -36.30 11.77
C ALA A 124 -7.18 -36.49 10.26
N MET A 125 -7.25 -35.39 9.52
CA MET A 125 -7.35 -35.40 8.06
C MET A 125 -5.99 -35.06 7.46
N THR A 126 -5.47 -35.91 6.57
CA THR A 126 -4.20 -35.66 5.89
C THR A 126 -4.40 -34.69 4.73
N LEU A 127 -3.74 -33.53 4.79
CA LEU A 127 -3.66 -32.57 3.70
C LEU A 127 -3.06 -33.24 2.45
N ASN A 128 -3.73 -33.13 1.30
CA ASN A 128 -3.33 -33.78 0.03
C ASN A 128 -3.17 -35.31 0.10
N GLY A 129 -3.75 -35.97 1.11
CA GLY A 129 -3.72 -37.43 1.21
C GLY A 129 -4.62 -38.08 0.17
N ALA A 130 -4.17 -39.20 -0.41
CA ALA A 130 -4.97 -40.01 -1.35
C ALA A 130 -6.31 -40.48 -0.76
N GLY A 131 -6.48 -40.39 0.56
CA GLY A 131 -7.69 -40.78 1.29
C GLY A 131 -8.81 -39.74 1.36
N LEU A 132 -8.66 -38.52 0.80
CA LEU A 132 -9.70 -37.48 0.81
C LEU A 132 -10.70 -37.59 -0.36
N GLY A 133 -10.23 -38.04 -1.53
CA GLY A 133 -10.98 -37.97 -2.79
C GLY A 133 -10.97 -36.59 -3.45
N THR A 134 -11.61 -36.48 -4.62
CA THR A 134 -11.62 -35.27 -5.48
C THR A 134 -12.98 -34.58 -5.58
N GLY A 135 -13.92 -34.93 -4.70
CA GLY A 135 -15.29 -34.47 -4.69
C GLY A 135 -15.48 -33.08 -4.10
N THR A 136 -16.74 -32.66 -4.03
CA THR A 136 -17.16 -31.35 -3.52
C THR A 136 -17.92 -31.48 -2.21
N LEU A 137 -17.54 -30.67 -1.23
CA LEU A 137 -18.34 -30.41 -0.04
C LEU A 137 -19.25 -29.22 -0.31
N HIS A 138 -20.55 -29.39 -0.07
CA HIS A 138 -21.56 -28.34 -0.20
C HIS A 138 -22.05 -27.95 1.20
N LEU A 139 -21.86 -26.68 1.55
CA LEU A 139 -22.32 -26.06 2.78
C LEU A 139 -23.51 -25.14 2.51
N ALA A 140 -24.39 -25.01 3.50
CA ALA A 140 -25.60 -24.19 3.46
C ALA A 140 -26.43 -24.45 2.19
N GLY A 141 -26.92 -25.68 2.01
CA GLY A 141 -27.32 -26.24 0.70
C GLY A 141 -28.45 -25.59 -0.13
N ASN A 142 -28.74 -26.22 -1.27
CA ASN A 142 -29.63 -25.75 -2.34
C ASN A 142 -31.13 -25.73 -1.95
N ALA A 143 -31.89 -24.84 -2.59
CA ALA A 143 -33.22 -24.30 -2.26
C ALA A 143 -34.41 -25.29 -2.16
N THR A 144 -34.24 -26.58 -2.45
CA THR A 144 -35.41 -27.47 -2.69
C THR A 144 -35.94 -28.23 -1.47
N GLU A 145 -35.18 -28.40 -0.38
CA GLU A 145 -35.69 -29.08 0.83
C GLU A 145 -35.60 -28.23 2.11
N THR A 146 -36.59 -28.41 2.98
CA THR A 146 -36.86 -27.51 4.12
C THR A 146 -35.95 -27.84 5.29
N LEU A 147 -34.78 -27.21 5.35
CA LEU A 147 -34.07 -27.03 6.61
C LEU A 147 -35.03 -26.39 7.64
N ALA A 148 -35.16 -27.01 8.82
CA ALA A 148 -35.70 -26.31 9.97
C ALA A 148 -34.81 -25.08 10.22
N ALA A 149 -35.42 -23.91 10.38
CA ALA A 149 -34.68 -22.65 10.52
C ALA A 149 -33.76 -22.68 11.76
N THR A 150 -32.49 -23.01 11.58
CA THR A 150 -31.41 -22.78 12.56
C THR A 150 -30.40 -21.82 11.94
N SER A 151 -30.07 -20.78 12.70
CA SER A 151 -29.66 -19.47 12.18
C SER A 151 -28.27 -19.40 11.52
N VAL A 152 -27.40 -20.39 11.73
CA VAL A 152 -25.98 -20.41 11.34
C VAL A 152 -25.49 -21.87 11.26
N GLN A 153 -24.75 -22.25 10.21
CA GLN A 153 -24.04 -23.53 10.14
C GLN A 153 -22.65 -23.41 10.77
N THR A 154 -22.21 -24.35 11.60
CA THR A 154 -20.87 -24.31 12.22
C THR A 154 -19.96 -25.42 11.72
N ILE A 155 -18.66 -25.12 11.59
CA ILE A 155 -17.58 -26.09 11.44
C ILE A 155 -16.72 -26.02 12.68
N SER A 156 -16.58 -27.14 13.38
CA SER A 156 -15.94 -27.22 14.68
C SER A 156 -15.24 -28.56 14.90
N GLY A 157 -14.82 -28.84 16.14
CA GLY A 157 -14.13 -30.06 16.53
C GLY A 157 -12.66 -29.82 16.89
N SER A 158 -11.97 -30.88 17.30
CA SER A 158 -10.57 -30.83 17.73
C SER A 158 -9.56 -30.81 16.58
N GLN A 159 -9.99 -30.98 15.33
CA GLN A 159 -9.12 -31.07 14.15
C GLN A 159 -9.68 -30.22 12.99
N PRO A 160 -8.82 -29.63 12.13
CA PRO A 160 -9.26 -28.92 10.93
C PRO A 160 -10.03 -29.84 9.98
N PHE A 161 -11.09 -29.33 9.36
CA PHE A 161 -11.77 -30.05 8.29
C PHE A 161 -11.04 -29.81 6.96
N VAL A 162 -10.88 -30.84 6.14
CA VAL A 162 -10.22 -30.73 4.83
C VAL A 162 -11.20 -31.19 3.75
N THR A 163 -11.33 -30.41 2.68
CA THR A 163 -12.12 -30.77 1.49
C THR A 163 -11.32 -30.52 0.22
N TYR A 164 -11.65 -31.24 -0.85
CA TYR A 164 -11.01 -31.04 -2.14
C TYR A 164 -11.57 -29.81 -2.87
N ASN A 165 -12.88 -29.83 -3.17
CA ASN A 165 -13.63 -28.65 -3.59
C ASN A 165 -14.61 -28.21 -2.49
N LEU A 166 -14.90 -26.91 -2.46
CA LEU A 166 -15.89 -26.31 -1.56
C LEU A 166 -16.92 -25.53 -2.36
N GLU A 167 -18.20 -25.74 -2.09
CA GLU A 167 -19.28 -24.87 -2.54
C GLU A 167 -20.08 -24.36 -1.35
N ILE A 168 -20.36 -23.06 -1.35
CA ILE A 168 -21.24 -22.41 -0.38
C ILE A 168 -22.38 -21.76 -1.16
N ASN A 169 -23.61 -22.18 -0.88
CA ASN A 169 -24.78 -21.76 -1.65
C ASN A 169 -26.06 -21.66 -0.82
N ASN A 170 -26.13 -20.66 0.05
CA ASN A 170 -27.30 -20.32 0.86
C ASN A 170 -28.41 -19.63 0.03
N THR A 171 -28.93 -20.31 -0.99
CA THR A 171 -29.85 -19.73 -1.99
C THR A 171 -31.13 -19.17 -1.36
N SER A 172 -31.61 -19.78 -0.28
CA SER A 172 -32.94 -19.55 0.28
C SER A 172 -33.07 -18.34 1.23
N GLY A 173 -31.99 -17.59 1.50
CA GLY A 173 -32.03 -16.43 2.40
C GLY A 173 -32.47 -16.78 3.83
N LYS A 174 -32.31 -18.06 4.20
CA LYS A 174 -32.74 -18.63 5.47
C LYS A 174 -31.70 -18.47 6.60
N LEU A 175 -30.51 -17.99 6.28
CA LEU A 175 -29.45 -17.67 7.26
C LEU A 175 -29.22 -16.15 7.27
N ALA A 176 -29.01 -15.59 8.45
CA ALA A 176 -28.60 -14.20 8.65
C ALA A 176 -27.07 -14.09 8.41
N ALA A 177 -26.51 -12.86 8.40
CA ALA A 177 -25.07 -12.66 8.32
C ALA A 177 -24.30 -13.65 9.23
N GLY A 178 -23.39 -14.42 8.64
CA GLY A 178 -22.73 -15.55 9.31
C GLY A 178 -23.22 -16.93 8.92
N ASP A 179 -23.67 -17.14 7.68
CA ASP A 179 -24.18 -18.41 7.14
C ASP A 179 -23.35 -19.64 7.54
N VAL A 180 -22.01 -19.52 7.49
CA VAL A 180 -21.07 -20.54 7.96
C VAL A 180 -20.11 -19.90 8.97
N VAL A 181 -19.99 -20.46 10.17
CA VAL A 181 -19.04 -20.02 11.21
C VAL A 181 -17.95 -21.07 11.40
N LEU A 182 -16.69 -20.64 11.28
CA LEU A 182 -15.52 -21.47 11.51
C LEU A 182 -15.06 -21.38 12.96
N ASN A 183 -15.47 -22.33 13.79
CA ASN A 183 -14.89 -22.60 15.11
C ASN A 183 -13.68 -23.56 15.02
N GLN A 184 -13.31 -23.93 13.80
CA GLN A 184 -12.10 -24.66 13.44
C GLN A 184 -11.77 -24.41 11.97
N SER A 185 -10.49 -24.49 11.59
CA SER A 185 -10.05 -24.15 10.23
C SER A 185 -10.64 -25.11 9.19
N LEU A 186 -11.05 -24.57 8.03
CA LEU A 186 -11.49 -25.34 6.88
C LEU A 186 -10.46 -25.22 5.76
N TYR A 187 -9.92 -26.33 5.29
CA TYR A 187 -8.94 -26.39 4.20
C TYR A 187 -9.60 -26.79 2.88
N VAL A 188 -9.26 -26.08 1.82
CA VAL A 188 -9.67 -26.33 0.43
C VAL A 188 -8.44 -26.65 -0.41
N ASN A 189 -8.45 -27.79 -1.12
CA ASN A 189 -7.28 -28.23 -1.90
C ASN A 189 -7.27 -27.73 -3.35
N ASN A 190 -8.43 -27.47 -3.96
CA ASN A 190 -8.52 -27.20 -5.39
C ASN A 190 -9.33 -25.94 -5.74
N VAL A 191 -10.63 -25.89 -5.47
CA VAL A 191 -11.44 -24.70 -5.78
C VAL A 191 -12.51 -24.48 -4.72
N ALA A 192 -12.73 -23.22 -4.36
CA ALA A 192 -13.92 -22.80 -3.64
C ALA A 192 -14.87 -22.07 -4.61
N THR A 193 -16.17 -22.15 -4.38
CA THR A 193 -17.21 -21.41 -5.12
C THR A 193 -18.20 -20.83 -4.14
N PHE A 194 -18.42 -19.52 -4.17
CA PHE A 194 -19.32 -18.83 -3.24
C PHE A 194 -20.51 -18.29 -4.03
N THR A 195 -21.49 -19.14 -4.29
CA THR A 195 -22.70 -18.73 -5.02
C THR A 195 -23.54 -17.75 -4.19
N LYS A 196 -23.70 -18.03 -2.89
CA LYS A 196 -24.31 -17.16 -1.88
C LYS A 196 -23.92 -17.70 -0.51
N GLY A 197 -23.40 -16.88 0.40
CA GLY A 197 -22.81 -17.40 1.62
C GLY A 197 -21.77 -16.50 2.25
N ILE A 198 -21.92 -16.15 3.53
CA ILE A 198 -20.84 -15.51 4.30
C ILE A 198 -20.17 -16.53 5.22
N VAL A 199 -18.85 -16.71 5.06
CA VAL A 199 -18.02 -17.47 6.00
C VAL A 199 -17.47 -16.52 7.04
N THR A 200 -17.73 -16.77 8.32
CA THR A 200 -17.20 -15.96 9.43
C THR A 200 -16.11 -16.72 10.16
N THR A 201 -15.02 -16.05 10.52
CA THR A 201 -13.93 -16.62 11.34
C THR A 201 -13.85 -15.87 12.68
N PRO A 202 -14.62 -16.27 13.72
CA PRO A 202 -14.66 -15.55 14.98
C PRO A 202 -13.27 -15.44 15.63
N GLY A 203 -12.93 -14.25 16.11
CA GLY A 203 -11.67 -13.99 16.80
C GLY A 203 -10.41 -14.27 15.96
N ASP A 204 -10.54 -14.36 14.62
CA ASP A 204 -9.44 -14.52 13.67
C ASP A 204 -8.55 -15.75 13.90
N THR A 205 -9.01 -16.71 14.71
CA THR A 205 -8.21 -17.87 15.15
C THR A 205 -8.20 -18.99 14.12
N TYR A 206 -9.32 -19.17 13.42
CA TYR A 206 -9.56 -20.30 12.52
C TYR A 206 -9.87 -19.81 11.10
N PRO A 207 -8.85 -19.69 10.23
CA PRO A 207 -9.04 -19.19 8.89
C PRO A 207 -9.76 -20.18 7.95
N LEU A 208 -10.34 -19.65 6.88
CA LEU A 208 -10.57 -20.43 5.66
C LEU A 208 -9.24 -20.54 4.91
N VAL A 209 -8.77 -21.76 4.67
CA VAL A 209 -7.42 -22.04 4.18
C VAL A 209 -7.44 -22.59 2.77
N PHE A 210 -6.66 -21.96 1.89
CA PHE A 210 -6.40 -22.39 0.53
C PHE A 210 -5.01 -23.01 0.46
N ASN A 211 -4.94 -24.29 0.10
CA ASN A 211 -3.66 -24.97 -0.11
C ASN A 211 -2.94 -24.48 -1.37
N THR A 212 -1.71 -24.93 -1.59
CA THR A 212 -0.81 -24.37 -2.62
C THR A 212 -1.37 -24.31 -4.03
N ALA A 213 -2.21 -25.27 -4.43
CA ALA A 213 -2.84 -25.31 -5.76
C ALA A 213 -4.28 -24.77 -5.77
N ALA A 214 -4.81 -24.37 -4.62
CA ALA A 214 -6.21 -24.00 -4.50
C ALA A 214 -6.48 -22.61 -5.09
N LYS A 215 -7.56 -22.49 -5.83
CA LYS A 215 -8.01 -21.25 -6.46
C LYS A 215 -9.03 -20.53 -5.57
N SER A 216 -8.97 -19.20 -5.63
CA SER A 216 -9.95 -18.29 -5.04
C SER A 216 -11.39 -18.54 -5.55
N PRO A 217 -12.43 -18.16 -4.78
CA PRO A 217 -13.82 -18.22 -5.23
C PRO A 217 -14.08 -17.60 -6.61
N THR A 218 -14.88 -18.32 -7.40
CA THR A 218 -15.24 -17.92 -8.79
C THR A 218 -16.40 -16.92 -8.86
N THR A 219 -17.20 -16.83 -7.80
CA THR A 219 -18.31 -15.89 -7.63
C THR A 219 -18.10 -15.14 -6.32
N GLN A 220 -18.11 -13.81 -6.36
CA GLN A 220 -17.79 -12.96 -5.21
C GLN A 220 -18.67 -11.71 -5.27
N ALA A 221 -19.34 -11.41 -4.15
CA ALA A 221 -20.25 -10.29 -4.02
C ALA A 221 -20.45 -9.96 -2.53
N THR A 222 -21.19 -8.89 -2.25
CA THR A 222 -21.59 -8.52 -0.89
C THR A 222 -22.27 -9.66 -0.13
N ALA A 223 -23.00 -10.54 -0.82
CA ALA A 223 -23.63 -11.72 -0.23
C ALA A 223 -22.77 -13.00 -0.26
N SER A 224 -21.53 -12.93 -0.77
CA SER A 224 -20.63 -14.08 -0.97
C SER A 224 -19.16 -13.71 -0.74
N HIS A 225 -18.73 -13.74 0.53
CA HIS A 225 -17.35 -13.46 0.94
C HIS A 225 -17.00 -14.06 2.31
N VAL A 226 -15.75 -13.92 2.73
CA VAL A 226 -15.25 -14.29 4.06
C VAL A 226 -15.18 -13.06 4.95
N ALA A 227 -16.03 -13.03 5.99
CA ALA A 227 -16.01 -12.05 7.06
C ALA A 227 -14.98 -12.48 8.13
N GLY A 228 -13.70 -12.29 7.82
CA GLY A 228 -12.62 -12.79 8.67
C GLY A 228 -11.33 -13.08 7.93
N VAL A 229 -10.57 -14.07 8.41
CA VAL A 229 -9.25 -14.42 7.89
C VAL A 229 -9.34 -15.45 6.79
N VAL A 230 -8.69 -15.13 5.68
CA VAL A 230 -8.37 -16.08 4.60
C VAL A 230 -6.88 -16.30 4.57
N ARG A 231 -6.48 -17.57 4.51
CA ARG A 231 -5.08 -18.00 4.40
C ARG A 231 -4.81 -18.62 3.04
N THR A 232 -3.68 -18.30 2.44
CA THR A 232 -3.18 -19.03 1.25
C THR A 232 -1.77 -19.56 1.46
N PHE A 233 -1.53 -20.80 1.00
CA PHE A 233 -0.22 -21.43 0.87
C PHE A 233 0.28 -21.46 -0.58
N ALA A 234 -0.32 -20.68 -1.49
CA ALA A 234 0.20 -20.51 -2.84
C ALA A 234 1.63 -19.97 -2.79
N THR A 235 2.57 -20.66 -3.41
CA THR A 235 4.00 -20.33 -3.34
C THR A 235 4.40 -19.23 -4.32
N THR A 236 3.76 -19.20 -5.50
CA THR A 236 3.92 -18.17 -6.54
C THR A 236 2.62 -17.97 -7.32
N GLY A 237 2.50 -16.83 -8.00
CA GLY A 237 1.36 -16.50 -8.88
C GLY A 237 0.35 -15.56 -8.24
N SER A 238 -0.83 -15.46 -8.84
CA SER A 238 -1.87 -14.55 -8.36
C SER A 238 -2.88 -15.27 -7.48
N PHE A 239 -3.28 -14.64 -6.38
CA PHE A 239 -4.35 -15.10 -5.52
C PHE A 239 -5.29 -13.94 -5.15
N THR A 240 -6.59 -14.14 -5.33
CA THR A 240 -7.62 -13.19 -4.90
C THR A 240 -8.13 -13.59 -3.52
N PHE A 241 -8.01 -12.71 -2.54
CA PHE A 241 -8.59 -12.93 -1.21
C PHE A 241 -10.06 -12.48 -1.20
N PRO A 242 -11.03 -13.40 -1.05
CA PRO A 242 -12.46 -13.10 -1.10
C PRO A 242 -12.96 -12.54 0.26
N VAL A 243 -12.30 -11.50 0.78
CA VAL A 243 -12.56 -10.99 2.14
C VAL A 243 -13.61 -9.88 2.15
N GLY A 244 -14.21 -9.66 3.32
CA GLY A 244 -15.18 -8.59 3.59
C GLY A 244 -15.46 -8.47 5.09
N ASP A 245 -16.47 -7.70 5.47
CA ASP A 245 -16.85 -7.44 6.88
C ASP A 245 -18.21 -8.03 7.28
N GLY A 246 -18.77 -8.89 6.43
CA GLY A 246 -20.12 -9.46 6.58
C GLY A 246 -21.22 -8.58 5.99
N LYS A 247 -20.90 -7.35 5.57
CA LYS A 247 -21.83 -6.40 4.93
C LYS A 247 -21.35 -5.86 3.60
N HIS A 248 -20.04 -5.84 3.39
CA HIS A 248 -19.38 -5.35 2.20
C HIS A 248 -18.31 -6.35 1.81
N TYR A 249 -18.23 -6.66 0.52
CA TYR A 249 -17.17 -7.49 -0.05
C TYR A 249 -16.04 -6.60 -0.55
N ARG A 250 -14.82 -6.85 -0.09
CA ARG A 250 -13.63 -6.03 -0.40
C ARG A 250 -12.43 -6.92 -0.62
N LYS A 251 -12.34 -7.47 -1.82
CA LYS A 251 -11.19 -8.32 -2.16
C LYS A 251 -9.86 -7.58 -2.05
N MET A 252 -8.81 -8.37 -1.87
CA MET A 252 -7.45 -7.95 -2.10
C MET A 252 -6.80 -8.96 -3.05
N ASP A 253 -6.22 -8.49 -4.15
CA ASP A 253 -5.45 -9.37 -5.02
C ASP A 253 -3.98 -9.33 -4.59
N ALA A 254 -3.32 -10.49 -4.57
CA ALA A 254 -1.91 -10.60 -4.28
C ALA A 254 -1.17 -11.26 -5.43
N ALA A 255 -0.07 -10.64 -5.86
CA ALA A 255 0.91 -11.28 -6.73
C ALA A 255 2.07 -11.80 -5.88
N ILE A 256 2.06 -13.11 -5.65
CA ILE A 256 2.97 -13.81 -4.75
C ILE A 256 4.22 -14.23 -5.54
N THR A 257 5.38 -13.87 -5.03
CA THR A 257 6.69 -14.28 -5.58
C THR A 257 7.45 -15.22 -4.65
N ALA A 258 7.15 -15.21 -3.35
CA ALA A 258 7.58 -16.21 -2.39
C ALA A 258 6.56 -16.31 -1.24
N ASN A 259 6.23 -17.51 -0.77
CA ASN A 259 5.32 -17.71 0.38
C ASN A 259 5.46 -19.14 0.92
N SER A 260 6.51 -19.38 1.71
CA SER A 260 6.82 -20.72 2.24
C SER A 260 5.97 -21.11 3.46
N ALA A 261 5.49 -20.12 4.22
CA ALA A 261 4.81 -20.31 5.51
C ALA A 261 3.32 -19.99 5.48
N GLY A 262 2.84 -19.30 4.44
CA GLY A 262 1.46 -18.87 4.30
C GLY A 262 1.28 -17.36 4.49
N LEU A 263 0.19 -16.86 3.92
CA LEU A 263 -0.18 -15.44 3.95
C LEU A 263 -1.64 -15.33 4.39
N ASP A 264 -1.85 -14.63 5.50
CA ASP A 264 -3.17 -14.33 6.05
C ASP A 264 -3.60 -12.93 5.62
N VAL A 265 -4.88 -12.81 5.27
CA VAL A 265 -5.51 -11.55 4.89
C VAL A 265 -6.88 -11.45 5.53
N LYS A 266 -7.23 -10.24 5.97
CA LYS A 266 -8.56 -9.87 6.45
C LYS A 266 -8.91 -8.45 6.02
N TYR A 267 -10.20 -8.18 5.82
CA TYR A 267 -10.72 -6.83 5.61
C TYR A 267 -11.36 -6.27 6.89
N ILE A 268 -11.24 -4.97 7.11
CA ILE A 268 -11.88 -4.24 8.21
C ILE A 268 -12.48 -2.93 7.69
N GLY A 269 -13.80 -2.79 7.80
CA GLY A 269 -14.55 -1.56 7.53
C GLY A 269 -14.49 -0.56 8.70
N ALA A 270 -13.28 -0.18 9.10
CA ALA A 270 -13.04 0.83 10.13
C ALA A 270 -11.66 1.49 9.95
N ASP A 271 -11.42 2.57 10.69
CA ASP A 271 -10.13 3.25 10.72
C ASP A 271 -9.01 2.34 11.24
N ALA A 272 -7.89 2.27 10.52
CA ALA A 272 -6.65 1.62 10.96
C ALA A 272 -5.97 2.37 12.12
N GLY A 273 -6.44 3.60 12.41
CA GLY A 273 -5.99 4.49 13.47
C GLY A 273 -4.85 5.42 13.03
N ASN A 274 -4.73 6.54 13.73
CA ASN A 274 -3.77 7.59 13.37
C ASN A 274 -2.29 7.19 13.62
N ALA A 275 -1.38 7.71 12.79
CA ALA A 275 0.08 7.65 12.95
C ALA A 275 0.75 8.74 12.06
N ALA A 276 2.03 9.04 12.30
CA ALA A 276 2.76 10.02 11.47
C ALA A 276 3.08 9.47 10.07
N PHE A 277 3.06 10.32 9.04
CA PHE A 277 3.55 9.97 7.70
C PHE A 277 5.07 10.03 7.65
N THR A 278 5.71 8.94 7.22
CA THR A 278 7.18 8.82 7.20
C THR A 278 7.67 8.31 5.85
N ALA A 279 8.93 8.59 5.52
CA ALA A 279 9.56 8.21 4.26
C ALA A 279 10.12 6.76 4.23
N GLY A 280 9.73 5.90 5.18
CA GLY A 280 10.37 4.60 5.40
C GLY A 280 9.96 3.47 4.45
N GLY A 281 8.94 3.67 3.60
CA GLY A 281 8.43 2.65 2.70
C GLY A 281 9.18 2.54 1.37
N THR A 282 8.74 1.61 0.51
CA THR A 282 9.35 1.37 -0.81
C THR A 282 8.95 2.37 -1.90
N GLY A 283 7.88 3.13 -1.68
CA GLY A 283 7.36 4.14 -2.60
C GLY A 283 8.03 5.49 -2.47
N SER A 284 8.11 6.24 -3.57
CA SER A 284 8.57 7.63 -3.56
C SER A 284 7.45 8.60 -3.14
N GLY A 285 7.83 9.66 -2.42
CA GLY A 285 6.92 10.70 -1.95
C GLY A 285 6.38 10.44 -0.54
N LEU A 286 6.16 11.53 0.21
CA LEU A 286 5.53 11.47 1.53
C LEU A 286 4.02 11.32 1.38
N LEU A 287 3.44 10.44 2.18
CA LEU A 287 1.99 10.35 2.34
C LEU A 287 1.47 11.66 2.96
N GLN A 288 0.32 12.11 2.50
CA GLN A 288 -0.38 13.31 2.98
C GLN A 288 -1.67 12.97 3.72
N SER A 289 -2.28 11.87 3.33
CA SER A 289 -3.51 11.37 3.95
C SER A 289 -3.66 9.89 3.65
N TYR A 290 -4.48 9.23 4.44
CA TYR A 290 -4.87 7.85 4.25
C TYR A 290 -6.39 7.74 4.35
N TYR A 291 -6.96 6.70 3.75
CA TYR A 291 -8.38 6.46 3.82
C TYR A 291 -8.73 5.80 5.15
N ASN A 292 -9.51 6.51 5.98
CA ASN A 292 -9.77 6.13 7.36
C ASN A 292 -11.08 5.36 7.57
N GLN A 293 -11.72 4.89 6.51
CA GLN A 293 -12.97 4.11 6.63
C GLN A 293 -12.76 2.61 6.37
N GLU A 294 -11.66 2.24 5.73
CA GLU A 294 -11.35 0.84 5.48
C GLU A 294 -9.85 0.57 5.48
N HIS A 295 -9.49 -0.66 5.82
CA HIS A 295 -8.16 -1.19 5.62
C HIS A 295 -8.19 -2.72 5.47
N TRP A 296 -7.12 -3.25 4.89
CA TRP A 296 -6.83 -4.67 4.87
C TRP A 296 -5.72 -4.95 5.86
N LEU A 297 -5.84 -6.03 6.61
CA LEU A 297 -4.72 -6.57 7.36
C LEU A 297 -4.07 -7.67 6.53
N ALA A 298 -2.75 -7.61 6.39
CA ALA A 298 -1.96 -8.69 5.83
C ALA A 298 -0.94 -9.18 6.87
N ASN A 299 -0.71 -10.49 6.89
CA ASN A 299 0.21 -11.11 7.82
C ASN A 299 0.96 -12.28 7.15
N ALA A 300 2.26 -12.10 6.95
CA ALA A 300 3.15 -13.18 6.52
C ALA A 300 3.42 -14.12 7.71
N LEU A 301 3.06 -15.40 7.57
CA LEU A 301 3.26 -16.37 8.65
C LEU A 301 4.74 -16.67 8.86
N ALA A 302 5.10 -17.02 10.10
CA ALA A 302 6.47 -17.32 10.45
C ALA A 302 6.92 -18.68 9.86
N PRO A 303 8.15 -18.78 9.32
CA PRO A 303 9.11 -17.69 9.12
C PRO A 303 8.66 -16.72 8.02
N ALA A 304 8.71 -15.42 8.30
CA ALA A 304 8.23 -14.35 7.41
C ALA A 304 9.13 -14.14 6.19
N SER A 305 9.27 -15.15 5.33
CA SER A 305 9.99 -15.09 4.05
C SER A 305 9.07 -14.78 2.86
N THR A 306 7.82 -14.38 3.13
CA THR A 306 6.83 -14.06 2.11
C THR A 306 7.22 -12.79 1.36
N SER A 307 7.07 -12.81 0.05
CA SER A 307 7.21 -11.66 -0.84
C SER A 307 5.98 -11.58 -1.75
N ALA A 308 5.20 -10.50 -1.62
CA ALA A 308 4.00 -10.28 -2.42
C ALA A 308 3.73 -8.79 -2.64
N SER A 309 3.17 -8.43 -3.78
CA SER A 309 2.51 -7.14 -3.97
C SER A 309 1.00 -7.29 -3.83
N PHE A 310 0.34 -6.23 -3.41
CA PHE A 310 -1.09 -6.21 -3.10
C PHE A 310 -1.82 -5.18 -3.93
N VAL A 311 -3.00 -5.54 -4.44
CA VAL A 311 -3.90 -4.65 -5.14
C VAL A 311 -5.11 -4.38 -4.24
N LEU A 312 -5.26 -3.12 -3.87
CA LEU A 312 -6.38 -2.61 -3.08
C LEU A 312 -7.36 -1.93 -4.05
N TYR A 313 -8.65 -2.08 -3.79
CA TYR A 313 -9.72 -1.53 -4.62
C TYR A 313 -10.40 -0.39 -3.88
N TYR A 314 -10.76 0.67 -4.60
CA TYR A 314 -11.48 1.80 -4.03
C TYR A 314 -12.68 2.18 -4.88
N GLY A 315 -13.65 2.82 -4.23
CA GLY A 315 -14.90 3.23 -4.85
C GLY A 315 -16.01 2.21 -4.73
N PRO A 316 -17.23 2.55 -5.20
CA PRO A 316 -18.35 1.63 -5.18
C PRO A 316 -18.10 0.43 -6.09
N ASP A 317 -18.42 -0.76 -5.58
CA ASP A 317 -18.46 -1.99 -6.36
C ASP A 317 -19.82 -2.15 -7.04
N ALA A 318 -19.90 -2.98 -8.08
CA ALA A 318 -21.13 -3.19 -8.85
C ALA A 318 -22.34 -3.63 -7.99
N ASP A 319 -22.06 -4.34 -6.90
CA ASP A 319 -23.06 -4.88 -5.96
C ASP A 319 -23.15 -4.09 -4.63
N ASP A 320 -22.48 -2.93 -4.53
CA ASP A 320 -22.44 -2.09 -3.33
C ASP A 320 -22.29 -0.59 -3.68
N ALA A 321 -23.33 -0.04 -4.30
CA ALA A 321 -23.36 1.36 -4.76
C ALA A 321 -23.43 2.40 -3.62
N ALA A 322 -23.74 1.98 -2.39
CA ALA A 322 -23.85 2.85 -1.23
C ALA A 322 -22.51 3.09 -0.52
N TYR A 323 -21.42 2.52 -1.05
CA TYR A 323 -20.13 2.57 -0.41
C TYR A 323 -19.56 4.00 -0.31
N PRO A 324 -19.04 4.42 0.87
CA PRO A 324 -18.43 5.72 1.05
C PRO A 324 -17.32 6.02 0.04
N ALA A 325 -17.32 7.26 -0.42
CA ALA A 325 -16.21 7.80 -1.21
C ALA A 325 -14.95 7.92 -0.33
N VAL A 326 -13.80 7.70 -0.97
CA VAL A 326 -12.48 7.87 -0.33
C VAL A 326 -12.34 9.29 0.21
N ALA A 327 -11.93 9.41 1.48
CA ALA A 327 -11.69 10.67 2.16
C ALA A 327 -10.21 10.77 2.60
N PRO A 328 -9.50 11.86 2.24
CA PRO A 328 -9.94 12.96 1.38
C PRO A 328 -10.18 12.50 -0.06
N ALA A 329 -11.03 13.23 -0.78
CA ALA A 329 -11.41 12.89 -2.16
C ALA A 329 -10.17 12.76 -3.05
N ILE A 330 -10.12 11.69 -3.84
CA ILE A 330 -9.06 11.50 -4.83
C ILE A 330 -9.24 12.55 -5.92
N THR A 331 -8.32 13.51 -5.99
CA THR A 331 -8.33 14.57 -7.02
C THR A 331 -7.46 14.22 -8.23
N ASN A 332 -6.44 13.38 -8.02
CA ASN A 332 -5.55 12.90 -9.07
C ASN A 332 -5.08 11.47 -8.77
N ILE A 333 -5.43 10.53 -9.66
CA ILE A 333 -5.03 9.12 -9.54
C ILE A 333 -3.51 8.93 -9.52
N ALA A 334 -2.76 9.86 -10.11
CA ALA A 334 -1.29 9.85 -10.13
C ALA A 334 -0.66 9.98 -8.73
N ASN A 335 -1.43 10.47 -7.76
CA ASN A 335 -0.98 10.69 -6.38
C ASN A 335 -1.44 9.59 -5.43
N VAL A 336 -2.29 8.66 -5.88
CA VAL A 336 -2.82 7.60 -5.03
C VAL A 336 -1.77 6.51 -4.85
N ARG A 337 -1.57 6.06 -3.60
CA ARG A 337 -0.59 5.04 -3.20
C ARG A 337 -1.20 4.04 -2.23
N VAL A 338 -0.51 2.90 -2.04
CA VAL A 338 -0.75 2.04 -0.88
C VAL A 338 0.01 2.61 0.32
N ALA A 339 -0.71 2.87 1.40
CA ALA A 339 -0.13 3.17 2.70
C ALA A 339 -0.13 1.93 3.58
N HIS A 340 0.96 1.76 4.31
CA HIS A 340 1.16 0.65 5.23
C HIS A 340 1.49 1.19 6.62
N LYS A 341 0.72 0.79 7.63
CA LYS A 341 0.96 1.22 9.00
C LYS A 341 1.96 0.31 9.70
N THR A 342 3.01 0.91 10.24
CA THR A 342 4.01 0.27 11.08
C THR A 342 3.97 0.84 12.49
N THR A 343 4.78 0.26 13.40
CA THR A 343 5.04 0.85 14.72
C THR A 343 5.69 2.23 14.67
N SER A 344 6.38 2.56 13.57
CA SER A 344 7.10 3.83 13.37
C SER A 344 6.30 4.90 12.63
N GLY A 345 5.13 4.55 12.08
CA GLY A 345 4.31 5.45 11.28
C GLY A 345 3.73 4.79 10.03
N TRP A 346 3.07 5.60 9.22
CA TRP A 346 2.60 5.23 7.88
C TRP A 346 3.74 5.31 6.88
N TRP A 347 3.95 4.21 6.16
CA TRP A 347 4.94 4.04 5.09
C TRP A 347 4.23 3.99 3.75
N ASN A 348 4.85 4.61 2.74
CA ASN A 348 4.38 4.55 1.36
C ASN A 348 4.94 3.28 0.70
N GLU A 349 4.10 2.33 0.34
CA GLU A 349 4.55 1.08 -0.31
C GLU A 349 4.50 1.15 -1.85
N GLY A 350 4.38 2.34 -2.45
CA GLY A 350 4.19 2.50 -3.90
C GLY A 350 2.80 1.99 -4.32
N ASN A 351 2.43 1.78 -5.58
CA ASN A 351 2.72 2.36 -6.89
C ASN A 351 1.51 3.27 -7.26
N THR A 352 1.42 3.80 -8.48
CA THR A 352 0.31 4.66 -8.91
C THR A 352 -0.99 3.88 -9.10
N ALA A 353 -2.12 4.48 -8.71
CA ALA A 353 -3.43 3.89 -8.97
C ALA A 353 -3.82 3.89 -10.45
N THR A 354 -4.69 2.95 -10.82
CA THR A 354 -5.39 2.91 -12.09
C THR A 354 -6.89 3.15 -11.86
N GLY A 355 -7.61 3.56 -12.91
CA GLY A 355 -9.05 3.84 -12.85
C GLY A 355 -9.39 5.32 -12.90
N THR A 356 -10.37 5.73 -12.10
CA THR A 356 -10.94 7.08 -12.05
C THR A 356 -10.82 7.66 -10.65
N THR A 357 -11.15 8.93 -10.45
CA THR A 357 -11.19 9.55 -9.11
C THR A 357 -12.27 8.97 -8.19
N THR A 358 -13.23 8.20 -8.72
CA THR A 358 -14.34 7.63 -7.95
C THR A 358 -14.17 6.14 -7.69
N ALA A 359 -13.62 5.40 -8.65
CA ALA A 359 -13.40 3.96 -8.54
C ALA A 359 -12.16 3.52 -9.32
N GLY A 360 -11.43 2.55 -8.77
CA GLY A 360 -10.22 2.03 -9.36
C GLY A 360 -9.47 1.08 -8.43
N SER A 361 -8.18 0.91 -8.71
CA SER A 361 -7.30 0.08 -7.88
C SER A 361 -5.93 0.71 -7.70
N VAL A 362 -5.26 0.38 -6.61
CA VAL A 362 -3.89 0.78 -6.31
C VAL A 362 -3.06 -0.43 -5.93
N THR A 363 -1.90 -0.57 -6.57
CA THR A 363 -1.03 -1.73 -6.39
C THR A 363 0.19 -1.33 -5.59
N SER A 364 0.53 -2.05 -4.51
CA SER A 364 1.78 -1.84 -3.79
C SER A 364 2.98 -2.36 -4.60
N ASN A 365 4.17 -1.90 -4.29
CA ASN A 365 5.39 -2.65 -4.56
C ASN A 365 5.38 -3.96 -3.76
N ALA A 366 6.31 -4.85 -4.10
CA ALA A 366 6.46 -6.10 -3.35
C ALA A 366 6.96 -5.81 -1.93
N ILE A 367 6.21 -6.29 -0.93
CA ILE A 367 6.62 -6.30 0.48
C ILE A 367 7.36 -7.62 0.72
N THR A 368 8.64 -7.54 1.04
CA THR A 368 9.58 -8.67 1.15
C THR A 368 9.74 -9.17 2.59
N GLY A 369 10.31 -10.36 2.76
CA GLY A 369 10.48 -10.99 4.07
C GLY A 369 11.18 -10.15 5.14
N ALA A 370 12.24 -9.41 4.76
CA ALA A 370 12.93 -8.51 5.68
C ALA A 370 12.05 -7.33 6.13
N GLN A 371 11.14 -6.90 5.26
CA GLN A 371 10.20 -5.82 5.56
C GLN A 371 9.10 -6.30 6.48
N TRP A 372 8.53 -7.49 6.26
CA TRP A 372 7.54 -8.08 7.18
C TRP A 372 8.05 -8.17 8.62
N ALA A 373 9.33 -8.54 8.81
CA ALA A 373 9.95 -8.61 10.12
C ALA A 373 10.09 -7.22 10.81
N ALA A 374 10.26 -6.15 10.04
CA ALA A 374 10.38 -4.78 10.56
C ALA A 374 9.02 -4.14 10.87
N ILE A 375 7.95 -4.62 10.23
CA ILE A 375 6.63 -3.98 10.20
C ILE A 375 5.70 -4.56 11.30
N GLY A 376 5.85 -5.84 11.64
CA GLY A 376 5.09 -6.52 12.70
C GLY A 376 3.94 -7.39 12.16
N ASN A 377 3.32 -8.17 13.05
CA ASN A 377 2.21 -9.04 12.70
C ASN A 377 0.92 -8.23 12.47
N TRP A 378 0.11 -8.63 11.48
CA TRP A 378 -1.20 -8.02 11.18
C TRP A 378 -1.14 -6.51 10.91
N SER A 379 -0.36 -6.12 9.90
CA SER A 379 -0.16 -4.70 9.61
C SER A 379 -1.23 -4.15 8.66
N PRO A 380 -1.85 -2.99 8.96
CA PRO A 380 -2.85 -2.37 8.10
C PRO A 380 -2.29 -1.81 6.79
N LEU A 381 -2.90 -2.19 5.67
CA LEU A 381 -2.76 -1.55 4.37
C LEU A 381 -4.04 -0.79 4.02
N THR A 382 -3.90 0.42 3.49
CA THR A 382 -5.03 1.24 3.05
C THR A 382 -4.66 2.10 1.84
N ILE A 383 -5.67 2.70 1.22
CA ILE A 383 -5.50 3.69 0.15
C ILE A 383 -5.00 5.00 0.76
N SER A 384 -4.11 5.69 0.06
CA SER A 384 -3.55 6.96 0.51
C SER A 384 -3.29 7.90 -0.65
N THR A 385 -2.99 9.15 -0.35
CA THR A 385 -2.49 10.11 -1.33
C THR A 385 -1.13 10.64 -0.91
N THR A 386 -0.25 10.86 -1.88
CA THR A 386 0.98 11.64 -1.72
C THR A 386 0.77 13.06 -2.20
N SER A 387 1.65 13.97 -1.80
CA SER A 387 1.79 15.23 -2.54
C SER A 387 2.06 14.91 -4.01
N GLY A 388 1.56 15.75 -4.93
CA GLY A 388 2.00 15.69 -6.31
C GLY A 388 3.48 16.02 -6.44
N THR A 389 4.03 15.83 -7.63
CA THR A 389 5.31 16.45 -8.00
C THR A 389 5.00 17.72 -8.78
N ILE A 390 5.51 18.85 -8.31
CA ILE A 390 5.55 20.09 -9.08
C ILE A 390 6.99 20.39 -9.49
N VAL A 391 7.15 21.17 -10.54
CA VAL A 391 8.47 21.58 -11.05
C VAL A 391 8.60 23.10 -11.14
N VAL A 392 9.77 23.60 -10.77
CA VAL A 392 10.19 24.98 -10.94
C VAL A 392 11.17 25.05 -12.11
N SER A 393 10.79 25.76 -13.17
CA SER A 393 11.69 26.13 -14.25
C SER A 393 11.97 27.63 -14.14
N ALA A 394 13.19 27.99 -13.73
CA ALA A 394 13.56 29.38 -13.51
C ALA A 394 14.84 29.74 -14.28
N LYS A 395 14.98 31.03 -14.61
CA LYS A 395 16.23 31.63 -15.09
C LYS A 395 16.65 32.79 -14.20
N VAL A 396 17.93 32.80 -13.81
CA VAL A 396 18.55 33.83 -12.97
C VAL A 396 20.01 34.04 -13.35
N LEU A 397 20.52 35.26 -13.22
CA LEU A 397 21.94 35.58 -13.37
C LEU A 397 22.52 36.05 -12.03
N LEU A 398 23.78 35.72 -11.79
CA LEU A 398 24.57 36.11 -10.63
C LEU A 398 25.55 37.19 -11.07
N GLN A 399 25.38 38.43 -10.60
CA GLN A 399 26.17 39.58 -11.04
C GLN A 399 27.68 39.31 -10.98
N GLY A 400 28.15 38.60 -9.94
CA GLY A 400 29.55 38.22 -9.78
C GLY A 400 30.09 37.36 -10.92
N ALA A 401 29.28 36.41 -11.41
CA ALA A 401 29.70 35.49 -12.46
C ALA A 401 29.46 36.02 -13.88
N VAL A 402 28.72 37.12 -14.07
CA VAL A 402 28.39 37.63 -15.41
C VAL A 402 29.65 38.06 -16.16
N SER A 403 29.84 37.50 -17.36
CA SER A 403 30.89 37.85 -18.31
C SER A 403 30.28 37.98 -19.70
N GLY A 404 30.03 39.22 -20.13
CA GLY A 404 29.28 39.52 -21.35
C GLY A 404 27.78 39.25 -21.18
N THR A 405 27.25 38.26 -21.90
CA THR A 405 25.81 37.88 -21.87
C THR A 405 25.54 36.57 -21.11
N THR A 406 26.58 35.85 -20.70
CA THR A 406 26.49 34.59 -19.95
C THR A 406 27.24 34.71 -18.62
N MET A 407 27.15 33.68 -17.79
CA MET A 407 27.97 33.54 -16.58
C MET A 407 29.19 32.66 -16.82
N THR A 408 30.25 32.91 -16.08
CA THR A 408 31.41 32.05 -16.06
C THR A 408 31.11 30.72 -15.34
N THR A 409 31.86 29.69 -15.70
CA THR A 409 31.91 28.40 -15.00
C THR A 409 33.27 28.18 -14.33
N THR A 410 34.02 29.25 -14.04
CA THR A 410 35.38 29.19 -13.49
C THR A 410 35.46 28.27 -12.27
N LEU A 411 34.52 28.38 -11.32
CA LEU A 411 34.50 27.56 -10.11
C LEU A 411 34.39 26.05 -10.41
N ASN A 412 33.58 25.71 -11.42
CA ASN A 412 33.41 24.33 -11.89
C ASN A 412 34.69 23.83 -12.58
N THR A 413 35.26 24.63 -13.47
CA THR A 413 36.54 24.33 -14.15
C THR A 413 37.69 24.15 -13.15
N LEU A 414 37.72 24.92 -12.07
CA LEU A 414 38.70 24.78 -10.99
C LEU A 414 38.42 23.61 -10.04
N GLY A 415 37.26 22.95 -10.17
CA GLY A 415 36.87 21.82 -9.32
C GLY A 415 36.62 22.20 -7.86
N VAL A 416 36.31 23.47 -7.57
CA VAL A 416 36.13 23.96 -6.18
C VAL A 416 34.68 23.95 -5.72
N ILE A 417 33.70 23.82 -6.62
CA ILE A 417 32.29 23.70 -6.23
C ILE A 417 32.12 22.40 -5.42
N PRO A 418 31.61 22.47 -4.17
CA PRO A 418 31.42 21.28 -3.34
C PRO A 418 30.43 20.31 -3.97
N THR A 419 30.70 19.01 -3.90
CA THR A 419 29.78 17.96 -4.39
C THR A 419 28.56 17.73 -3.49
N THR A 420 28.53 18.35 -2.31
CA THR A 420 27.38 18.40 -1.40
C THR A 420 26.91 19.83 -1.25
N GLN A 421 25.60 20.06 -1.17
CA GLN A 421 25.03 21.40 -1.07
C GLN A 421 25.62 22.24 0.09
N PRO A 422 25.93 23.54 -0.09
CA PRO A 422 26.64 24.37 0.89
C PRO A 422 25.73 25.10 1.90
N TYR A 423 24.41 24.97 1.79
CA TYR A 423 23.39 25.68 2.57
C TYR A 423 23.05 25.03 3.92
N ASN A 424 23.75 23.97 4.32
CA ASN A 424 23.59 23.32 5.64
C ASN A 424 24.18 24.10 6.83
N LYS A 425 24.69 25.31 6.58
CA LYS A 425 25.25 26.21 7.59
C LYS A 425 24.40 27.48 7.70
N ALA A 426 24.63 28.24 8.77
CA ALA A 426 24.05 29.56 8.90
C ALA A 426 24.37 30.43 7.67
N PRO A 427 23.43 31.30 7.24
CA PRO A 427 22.14 31.59 7.88
C PRO A 427 21.02 30.59 7.56
N TRP A 428 21.14 29.81 6.48
CA TRP A 428 20.02 28.98 5.99
C TRP A 428 19.76 27.74 6.84
N ASN A 429 20.81 27.10 7.35
CA ASN A 429 20.72 25.86 8.13
C ASN A 429 19.84 24.80 7.44
N TYR A 430 19.91 24.73 6.11
CA TYR A 430 19.08 23.84 5.31
C TYR A 430 19.52 22.39 5.50
N ALA A 431 18.62 21.58 6.05
CA ALA A 431 18.87 20.18 6.41
C ALA A 431 18.87 19.20 5.23
N GLY A 432 18.72 19.68 3.99
CA GLY A 432 18.72 18.82 2.80
C GLY A 432 20.06 18.11 2.58
N THR A 433 19.99 16.95 1.95
CA THR A 433 21.12 16.04 1.74
C THR A 433 21.56 15.96 0.26
N GLU A 434 21.18 16.94 -0.56
CA GLU A 434 21.50 17.00 -1.98
C GLU A 434 23.01 16.93 -2.21
N SER A 435 23.43 15.96 -3.01
CA SER A 435 24.82 15.74 -3.39
C SER A 435 24.90 15.05 -4.75
N VAL A 436 26.04 15.19 -5.41
CA VAL A 436 26.35 14.58 -6.71
C VAL A 436 27.73 13.93 -6.67
N ALA A 437 27.97 12.92 -7.50
CA ALA A 437 29.31 12.33 -7.62
C ALA A 437 30.29 13.33 -8.27
N THR A 438 29.80 14.10 -9.25
CA THR A 438 30.55 15.12 -9.99
C THR A 438 29.61 16.28 -10.34
N ILE A 439 30.10 17.52 -10.27
CA ILE A 439 29.32 18.69 -10.68
C ILE A 439 29.07 18.63 -12.20
N PRO A 440 27.81 18.75 -12.66
CA PRO A 440 27.51 18.73 -14.09
C PRO A 440 28.23 19.82 -14.89
N ALA A 441 28.53 19.54 -16.16
CA ALA A 441 29.16 20.52 -17.04
C ALA A 441 28.25 21.75 -17.26
N GLY A 442 28.86 22.92 -17.39
CA GLY A 442 28.12 24.18 -17.61
C GLY A 442 27.49 24.78 -16.35
N VAL A 443 27.58 24.13 -15.19
CA VAL A 443 27.17 24.69 -13.90
C VAL A 443 28.09 25.84 -13.51
N THR A 444 27.51 26.95 -13.10
CA THR A 444 28.18 28.11 -12.51
C THR A 444 28.32 27.95 -11.00
N ASP A 445 27.22 27.63 -10.29
CA ASP A 445 27.23 27.42 -8.83
C ASP A 445 25.95 26.70 -8.34
N TRP A 446 25.90 26.39 -7.05
CA TRP A 446 24.71 25.99 -6.29
C TRP A 446 23.80 27.18 -6.01
N VAL A 447 22.48 26.97 -6.06
CA VAL A 447 21.45 27.89 -5.58
C VAL A 447 20.50 27.16 -4.62
N LEU A 448 19.86 27.91 -3.73
CA LEU A 448 18.81 27.40 -2.86
C LEU A 448 17.46 27.91 -3.36
N VAL A 449 16.58 26.99 -3.76
CA VAL A 449 15.24 27.31 -4.26
C VAL A 449 14.24 27.11 -3.12
N GLU A 450 13.43 28.12 -2.84
CA GLU A 450 12.39 28.08 -1.80
C GLU A 450 11.01 28.31 -2.43
N LEU A 451 10.02 27.53 -1.98
CA LEU A 451 8.61 27.75 -2.26
C LEU A 451 7.99 28.45 -1.06
N HIS A 452 7.37 29.59 -1.29
CA HIS A 452 6.68 30.38 -0.28
C HIS A 452 5.17 30.32 -0.48
N ASP A 453 4.44 30.41 0.64
CA ASP A 453 2.98 30.36 0.65
C ASP A 453 2.36 31.52 -0.17
N LYS A 454 1.33 31.23 -0.97
CA LYS A 454 0.66 32.22 -1.83
C LYS A 454 -0.09 33.31 -1.07
N THR A 455 -0.51 33.03 0.17
CA THR A 455 -1.27 33.95 1.03
C THR A 455 -0.38 34.65 2.03
N THR A 456 0.64 33.96 2.53
CA THR A 456 1.60 34.46 3.52
C THR A 456 3.03 34.30 2.98
N PRO A 457 3.50 35.19 2.09
CA PRO A 457 4.76 34.99 1.38
C PRO A 457 6.01 34.98 2.26
N ALA A 458 5.92 35.28 3.55
CA ALA A 458 7.02 35.12 4.51
C ALA A 458 7.23 33.65 4.95
N THR A 459 6.22 32.79 4.78
CA THR A 459 6.27 31.39 5.17
C THR A 459 6.86 30.55 4.05
N VAL A 460 7.98 29.88 4.34
CA VAL A 460 8.60 28.88 3.45
C VAL A 460 7.89 27.54 3.63
N ILE A 461 7.36 26.99 2.53
CA ILE A 461 6.66 25.70 2.47
C ILE A 461 7.64 24.56 2.18
N ALA A 462 8.60 24.79 1.27
CA ALA A 462 9.59 23.81 0.88
C ALA A 462 10.87 24.49 0.42
N THR A 463 12.00 23.80 0.59
CA THR A 463 13.32 24.26 0.19
C THR A 463 14.04 23.12 -0.52
N ARG A 464 14.82 23.42 -1.56
CA ARG A 464 15.64 22.45 -2.29
C ARG A 464 16.91 23.11 -2.81
N ALA A 465 18.06 22.45 -2.65
CA ALA A 465 19.30 22.88 -3.29
C ALA A 465 19.34 22.42 -4.75
N ALA A 466 19.77 23.30 -5.65
CA ALA A 466 19.78 23.10 -7.09
C ALA A 466 21.02 23.76 -7.71
N PHE A 467 21.21 23.61 -9.02
CA PHE A 467 22.29 24.27 -9.75
C PHE A 467 21.79 25.42 -10.61
N VAL A 468 22.63 26.43 -10.80
CA VAL A 468 22.47 27.43 -11.86
C VAL A 468 23.57 27.26 -12.91
N LYS A 469 23.20 27.27 -14.19
CA LYS A 469 24.12 27.12 -15.32
C LYS A 469 24.56 28.46 -15.91
N SER A 470 25.58 28.43 -16.76
CA SER A 470 26.13 29.63 -17.42
C SER A 470 25.12 30.46 -18.21
N ASP A 471 24.04 29.86 -18.70
CA ASP A 471 22.95 30.55 -19.41
C ASP A 471 21.83 31.05 -18.48
N GLY A 472 22.03 30.93 -17.17
CA GLY A 472 21.12 31.30 -16.10
C GLY A 472 20.03 30.28 -15.80
N THR A 473 19.93 29.16 -16.54
CA THR A 473 18.93 28.14 -16.22
C THR A 473 19.20 27.51 -14.86
N VAL A 474 18.16 27.44 -14.03
CA VAL A 474 18.16 26.71 -12.76
C VAL A 474 17.69 25.29 -13.03
N VAL A 475 18.48 24.30 -12.64
CA VAL A 475 18.27 22.87 -12.93
C VAL A 475 18.47 22.01 -11.67
N ASP A 476 17.80 20.87 -11.64
CA ASP A 476 17.97 19.85 -10.60
C ASP A 476 19.36 19.17 -10.72
N LEU A 477 19.64 18.19 -9.85
CA LEU A 477 20.97 17.61 -9.67
C LEU A 477 21.53 16.86 -10.91
N ASP A 478 20.68 16.54 -11.87
CA ASP A 478 21.09 15.92 -13.15
C ASP A 478 21.69 16.93 -14.15
N GLY A 479 21.63 18.24 -13.85
CA GLY A 479 22.14 19.31 -14.71
C GLY A 479 21.23 19.70 -15.88
N THR A 480 20.06 19.09 -16.01
CA THR A 480 19.16 19.26 -17.17
C THR A 480 17.71 19.48 -16.81
N SER A 481 17.16 18.74 -15.85
CA SER A 481 15.75 18.79 -15.48
C SER A 481 15.41 20.06 -14.70
N PRO A 482 14.17 20.58 -14.82
CA PRO A 482 13.64 21.57 -13.88
C PRO A 482 13.68 21.08 -12.43
N VAL A 483 13.74 22.00 -11.46
CA VAL A 483 13.85 21.67 -10.04
C VAL A 483 12.53 21.08 -9.53
N SER A 484 12.57 19.86 -9.00
CA SER A 484 11.38 19.14 -8.55
C SER A 484 11.07 19.33 -7.06
N PHE A 485 9.79 19.50 -6.72
CA PHE A 485 9.30 19.54 -5.34
C PHE A 485 8.17 18.53 -5.14
N GLN A 486 8.17 17.86 -3.99
CA GLN A 486 7.10 16.96 -3.56
C GLN A 486 5.99 17.78 -2.88
N GLN A 487 5.28 18.58 -3.67
CA GLN A 487 4.23 19.49 -3.23
C GLN A 487 3.01 19.41 -4.16
N ALA A 488 1.83 19.74 -3.65
CA ALA A 488 0.62 19.75 -4.46
C ALA A 488 0.67 20.86 -5.54
N PRO A 489 0.10 20.64 -6.74
CA PRO A 489 -0.12 21.71 -7.70
C PRO A 489 -0.96 22.85 -7.10
N ASP A 490 -0.39 24.05 -7.07
CA ASP A 490 -1.00 25.28 -6.57
C ASP A 490 -0.15 26.48 -7.03
N ASN A 491 -0.55 27.68 -6.66
CA ASN A 491 0.27 28.87 -6.79
C ASN A 491 1.29 28.95 -5.64
N TYR A 492 2.54 29.28 -5.95
CA TYR A 492 3.61 29.51 -4.99
C TYR A 492 4.43 30.73 -5.38
N TYR A 493 4.93 31.48 -4.40
CA TYR A 493 6.03 32.39 -4.66
C TYR A 493 7.33 31.58 -4.72
N VAL A 494 8.15 31.80 -5.74
CA VAL A 494 9.43 31.07 -5.89
C VAL A 494 10.57 32.01 -5.56
N ALA A 495 11.39 31.66 -4.57
CA ALA A 495 12.58 32.40 -4.22
C ALA A 495 13.85 31.63 -4.62
N ILE A 496 14.87 32.39 -5.03
CA ILE A 496 16.21 31.89 -5.32
C ILE A 496 17.19 32.62 -4.40
N ARG A 497 17.92 31.85 -3.59
CA ARG A 497 19.01 32.34 -2.75
C ARG A 497 20.35 31.80 -3.24
N HIS A 498 21.40 32.51 -2.90
CA HIS A 498 22.77 32.16 -3.26
C HIS A 498 23.72 32.51 -2.11
N ARG A 499 24.87 31.84 -2.04
CA ARG A 499 25.81 31.97 -0.91
C ARG A 499 26.39 33.38 -0.70
N ASN A 500 26.48 34.17 -1.77
CA ASN A 500 27.09 35.51 -1.74
C ASN A 500 26.38 36.55 -2.62
N HIS A 501 25.11 36.32 -2.93
CA HIS A 501 24.27 37.27 -3.67
C HIS A 501 22.94 37.46 -2.92
N LEU A 502 22.36 38.65 -3.03
CA LEU A 502 21.06 38.95 -2.45
C LEU A 502 19.98 38.10 -3.13
N GLY A 503 19.30 37.26 -2.34
CA GLY A 503 18.20 36.41 -2.81
C GLY A 503 17.03 37.23 -3.36
N ILE A 504 16.30 36.66 -4.32
CA ILE A 504 15.14 37.28 -4.98
C ILE A 504 13.96 36.32 -4.97
N ARG A 505 12.73 36.82 -5.08
CA ARG A 505 11.55 35.98 -5.38
C ARG A 505 10.70 36.57 -6.49
N THR A 506 9.85 35.72 -7.05
CA THR A 506 8.83 36.09 -8.03
C THR A 506 7.98 37.27 -7.52
N ALA A 507 7.64 38.22 -8.40
CA ALA A 507 6.79 39.35 -8.04
C ALA A 507 5.35 38.95 -7.72
N THR A 508 4.87 37.87 -8.34
CA THR A 508 3.56 37.26 -8.12
C THR A 508 3.69 35.76 -7.84
N ALA A 509 2.67 35.16 -7.26
CA ALA A 509 2.62 33.71 -7.10
C ALA A 509 2.48 33.04 -8.48
N GLN A 510 3.25 31.97 -8.72
CA GLN A 510 3.31 31.23 -9.95
C GLN A 510 2.54 29.92 -9.82
N ALA A 511 1.70 29.60 -10.81
CA ALA A 511 1.01 28.31 -10.87
C ALA A 511 2.01 27.20 -11.19
N LEU A 512 2.30 26.34 -10.22
CA LEU A 512 3.23 25.22 -10.37
C LEU A 512 2.46 23.91 -10.53
N SER A 513 2.94 23.08 -11.45
CA SER A 513 2.38 21.75 -11.73
C SER A 513 3.52 20.80 -12.13
N SER A 514 3.20 19.57 -12.53
CA SER A 514 4.17 18.67 -13.13
C SER A 514 4.69 19.14 -14.51
N THR A 515 4.03 20.15 -15.10
CA THR A 515 4.43 20.77 -16.36
C THR A 515 5.26 22.01 -16.08
N ALA A 516 6.49 22.04 -16.61
CA ALA A 516 7.40 23.16 -16.46
C ALA A 516 6.92 24.40 -17.23
N THR A 517 6.75 25.51 -16.53
CA THR A 517 6.56 26.84 -17.11
C THR A 517 7.74 27.71 -16.72
N LEU A 518 8.43 28.30 -17.70
CA LEU A 518 9.62 29.10 -17.46
C LEU A 518 9.26 30.44 -16.80
N TYR A 519 9.85 30.70 -15.64
CA TYR A 519 9.90 32.02 -15.02
C TYR A 519 11.29 32.63 -15.15
N ASP A 520 11.43 33.72 -15.90
CA ASP A 520 12.74 34.29 -16.24
C ASP A 520 12.95 35.65 -15.57
N PHE A 521 13.67 35.65 -14.45
CA PHE A 521 14.05 36.86 -13.72
C PHE A 521 14.92 37.81 -14.55
N THR A 522 15.60 37.30 -15.57
CA THR A 522 16.58 38.05 -16.34
C THR A 522 15.96 39.05 -17.32
N ASN A 523 14.64 38.97 -17.57
CA ASN A 523 13.99 39.76 -18.62
C ASN A 523 13.48 41.13 -18.18
N ASN A 524 13.07 41.29 -16.92
CA ASN A 524 12.51 42.55 -16.44
C ASN A 524 12.63 42.66 -14.91
N GLN A 525 12.92 43.87 -14.41
CA GLN A 525 12.91 44.20 -12.99
C GLN A 525 11.61 43.78 -12.27
N ALA A 526 10.47 43.88 -12.95
CA ALA A 526 9.15 43.51 -12.45
C ALA A 526 8.91 42.00 -12.27
N GLN A 527 9.87 41.15 -12.68
CA GLN A 527 9.84 39.72 -12.35
C GLN A 527 10.26 39.45 -10.91
N ALA A 528 11.01 40.36 -10.28
CA ALA A 528 11.33 40.25 -8.86
C ALA A 528 10.35 41.05 -8.01
N TYR A 529 9.96 40.50 -6.87
CA TYR A 529 9.21 41.23 -5.86
C TYR A 529 10.03 42.45 -5.37
N GLN A 530 9.41 43.63 -5.45
CA GLN A 530 9.98 44.88 -4.96
C GLN A 530 9.34 45.23 -3.62
N ASN A 531 10.09 45.06 -2.53
CA ASN A 531 9.67 45.57 -1.23
C ASN A 531 9.57 47.10 -1.26
N GLY A 532 8.35 47.63 -1.10
CA GLY A 532 8.07 49.06 -1.16
C GLY A 532 8.70 49.89 -0.03
N ALA A 533 9.16 49.27 1.05
CA ALA A 533 9.89 49.94 2.12
C ALA A 533 11.37 50.21 1.76
N ILE A 534 11.91 49.54 0.75
CA ILE A 534 13.29 49.71 0.31
C ILE A 534 13.30 50.63 -0.91
N THR A 535 13.78 51.85 -0.70
CA THR A 535 13.89 52.89 -1.74
C THR A 535 15.32 53.10 -2.22
N ALA A 536 16.32 52.49 -1.57
CA ALA A 536 17.73 52.68 -1.88
C ALA A 536 18.20 51.92 -3.12
N ASN A 537 17.55 50.80 -3.45
CA ASN A 537 17.88 49.97 -4.60
C ASN A 537 16.65 49.26 -5.18
N THR A 538 16.82 48.73 -6.39
CA THR A 538 15.89 47.80 -7.03
C THR A 538 16.18 46.36 -6.57
N ALA A 539 15.19 45.47 -6.66
CA ALA A 539 15.31 44.06 -6.27
C ALA A 539 16.38 43.26 -7.03
N MET A 540 16.74 43.71 -8.23
CA MET A 540 17.77 43.11 -9.08
C MET A 540 18.67 44.21 -9.65
N LYS A 541 19.89 43.83 -10.02
CA LYS A 541 20.85 44.69 -10.72
C LYS A 541 20.51 44.71 -12.20
N ASP A 542 20.26 45.89 -12.76
CA ASP A 542 20.30 46.10 -14.21
C ASP A 542 21.76 46.04 -14.69
N LEU A 543 22.03 45.15 -15.64
CA LEU A 543 23.35 44.95 -16.24
C LEU A 543 23.62 45.93 -17.40
N GLY A 544 22.67 46.77 -17.77
CA GLY A 544 22.78 47.77 -18.84
C GLY A 544 22.65 47.20 -20.26
N ASN A 545 22.36 45.90 -20.38
CA ASN A 545 22.21 45.18 -21.65
C ASN A 545 20.79 44.58 -21.81
N GLY A 546 19.82 45.08 -21.04
CA GLY A 546 18.45 44.55 -21.01
C GLY A 546 18.31 43.26 -20.21
N LYS A 547 19.35 42.85 -19.46
CA LYS A 547 19.31 41.73 -18.54
C LYS A 547 19.47 42.16 -17.09
N PHE A 548 18.85 41.38 -16.22
CA PHE A 548 18.86 41.59 -14.77
C PHE A 548 19.54 40.43 -14.05
N ALA A 549 20.27 40.74 -12.98
CA ALA A 549 20.96 39.76 -12.14
C ALA A 549 20.66 39.98 -10.66
N MET A 550 20.86 38.94 -9.85
CA MET A 550 20.95 39.08 -8.40
C MET A 550 22.13 39.98 -8.05
N TRP A 551 21.95 40.89 -7.11
CA TRP A 551 23.04 41.72 -6.61
C TRP A 551 24.11 40.86 -5.94
N GLY A 552 25.37 41.02 -6.33
CA GLY A 552 26.49 40.30 -5.74
C GLY A 552 27.03 40.96 -4.46
N ALA A 553 28.09 40.36 -3.91
CA ALA A 553 28.87 40.85 -2.78
C ALA A 553 28.21 40.83 -1.39
N ASP A 554 27.17 40.02 -1.18
CA ASP A 554 26.65 39.72 0.17
C ASP A 554 27.44 38.57 0.82
N GLY A 555 28.71 38.83 1.15
CA GLY A 555 29.61 37.81 1.70
C GLY A 555 29.18 37.27 3.06
N THR A 556 28.54 38.15 3.84
CA THR A 556 28.02 37.83 5.16
C THR A 556 26.71 37.05 5.10
N SER A 557 26.05 37.01 3.94
CA SER A 557 24.73 36.41 3.74
C SER A 557 23.66 37.02 4.66
N ASN A 558 23.80 38.29 5.01
CA ASN A 558 22.88 38.97 5.94
C ASN A 558 21.74 39.72 5.22
N GLY A 559 21.67 39.62 3.89
CA GLY A 559 20.66 40.28 3.07
C GLY A 559 20.92 41.76 2.82
N VAL A 560 22.11 42.27 3.13
CA VAL A 560 22.48 43.68 2.95
C VAL A 560 23.94 43.80 2.53
N VAL A 561 24.18 44.37 1.36
CA VAL A 561 25.53 44.70 0.89
C VAL A 561 25.90 46.13 1.28
N ARG A 562 27.02 46.29 2.00
CA ARG A 562 27.53 47.61 2.38
C ARG A 562 29.05 47.60 2.65
N TYR A 563 29.69 48.75 2.46
CA TYR A 563 31.12 48.92 2.71
C TYR A 563 31.45 49.26 4.16
N THR A 564 30.57 50.00 4.86
CA THR A 564 30.80 50.45 6.24
C THR A 564 29.63 50.09 7.16
N GLY A 565 29.84 50.18 8.47
CA GLY A 565 28.84 49.89 9.51
C GLY A 565 28.86 48.44 10.01
N PRO A 566 28.01 48.08 11.00
CA PRO A 566 28.03 46.75 11.60
C PRO A 566 27.71 45.63 10.60
N GLY A 567 28.53 44.58 10.56
CA GLY A 567 28.33 43.40 9.70
C GLY A 567 28.52 43.68 8.20
N ASN A 568 29.36 44.65 7.84
CA ASN A 568 29.61 45.03 6.45
C ASN A 568 30.49 44.00 5.70
N ASP A 569 30.38 43.99 4.37
CA ASP A 569 31.02 42.99 3.51
C ASP A 569 32.50 43.28 3.25
N GLU A 570 32.92 44.54 3.42
CA GLU A 570 34.34 44.90 3.37
C GLU A 570 35.10 44.24 4.52
N PHE A 571 34.60 44.32 5.75
CA PHE A 571 35.20 43.70 6.93
C PHE A 571 35.17 42.18 6.84
N PHE A 572 34.12 41.62 6.24
CA PHE A 572 34.05 40.20 5.95
C PHE A 572 35.18 39.79 4.98
N LEU A 573 35.38 40.53 3.89
CA LEU A 573 36.46 40.30 2.95
C LEU A 573 37.85 40.50 3.60
N SER A 574 38.13 41.70 4.10
CA SER A 574 39.47 42.13 4.51
C SER A 574 39.93 41.45 5.79
N THR A 575 39.05 41.34 6.78
CA THR A 575 39.41 40.86 8.12
C THR A 575 39.00 39.41 8.32
N THR A 576 37.74 39.07 8.06
CA THR A 576 37.22 37.72 8.36
C THR A 576 37.82 36.66 7.44
N THR A 577 37.91 36.93 6.14
CA THR A 577 38.43 35.97 5.16
C THR A 577 39.93 36.12 4.90
N LEU A 578 40.46 37.35 4.77
CA LEU A 578 41.88 37.60 4.44
C LEU A 578 42.80 37.83 5.66
N GLY A 579 42.25 37.82 6.87
CA GLY A 579 43.02 37.94 8.12
C GLY A 579 43.61 39.33 8.39
N GLY A 580 43.06 40.37 7.78
CA GLY A 580 43.52 41.76 7.92
C GLY A 580 44.73 42.12 7.06
N LEU A 581 45.17 41.23 6.17
CA LEU A 581 46.33 41.42 5.30
C LEU A 581 45.89 41.61 3.85
N THR A 582 46.05 42.81 3.31
CA THR A 582 45.62 43.17 1.95
C THR A 582 46.44 42.52 0.82
N THR A 583 47.52 41.84 1.18
CA THR A 583 48.37 41.05 0.28
C THR A 583 48.02 39.56 0.25
N THR A 584 47.16 39.08 1.17
CA THR A 584 46.69 37.69 1.15
C THR A 584 45.86 37.44 -0.10
N VAL A 585 46.12 36.33 -0.77
CA VAL A 585 45.34 35.84 -1.91
C VAL A 585 44.99 34.39 -1.63
N LEU A 586 43.71 34.06 -1.65
CA LEU A 586 43.22 32.69 -1.54
C LEU A 586 42.82 32.20 -2.94
N TYR A 587 43.49 31.18 -3.47
CA TYR A 587 43.19 30.61 -4.78
C TYR A 587 43.76 29.18 -4.94
N PRO A 588 43.03 28.23 -5.56
CA PRO A 588 41.60 28.31 -5.89
C PRO A 588 40.75 28.00 -4.66
N VAL A 589 39.65 28.71 -4.46
CA VAL A 589 38.76 28.52 -3.31
C VAL A 589 37.29 28.67 -3.66
N TYR A 590 36.44 28.00 -2.88
CA TYR A 590 35.00 28.23 -2.85
C TYR A 590 34.65 28.94 -1.54
N ASN A 591 34.51 30.26 -1.61
CA ASN A 591 34.37 31.11 -0.42
C ASN A 591 33.35 32.23 -0.64
N ASN A 592 32.57 32.60 0.37
CA ASN A 592 31.55 33.64 0.24
C ASN A 592 32.13 35.02 -0.11
N ALA A 593 33.40 35.28 0.23
CA ALA A 593 34.10 36.52 -0.12
C ALA A 593 34.58 36.59 -1.58
N ASP A 594 34.44 35.51 -2.36
CA ASP A 594 34.71 35.51 -3.81
C ASP A 594 33.52 36.14 -4.54
N PHE A 595 33.42 37.47 -4.46
CA PHE A 595 32.27 38.23 -4.91
C PHE A 595 32.12 38.25 -6.43
N ASN A 596 33.24 38.15 -7.15
CA ASN A 596 33.28 38.09 -8.61
C ASN A 596 33.36 36.65 -9.15
N MET A 597 33.18 35.64 -8.29
CA MET A 597 33.03 34.22 -8.61
C MET A 597 34.12 33.66 -9.53
N ASN A 598 35.36 34.13 -9.36
CA ASN A 598 36.50 33.70 -10.17
C ASN A 598 37.38 32.64 -9.47
N GLY A 599 36.98 32.21 -8.27
CA GLY A 599 37.70 31.23 -7.46
C GLY A 599 38.89 31.82 -6.69
N LYS A 600 39.10 33.14 -6.72
CA LYS A 600 40.19 33.86 -6.06
C LYS A 600 39.61 34.92 -5.12
N VAL A 601 39.91 34.84 -3.83
CA VAL A 601 39.62 35.93 -2.88
C VAL A 601 40.86 36.82 -2.73
N SER A 602 40.74 38.11 -3.03
CA SER A 602 41.84 39.07 -2.90
C SER A 602 41.36 40.51 -2.67
N TYR A 603 42.13 41.30 -1.93
CA TYR A 603 41.84 42.73 -1.68
C TYR A 603 42.47 43.66 -2.72
N THR A 604 43.61 43.30 -3.30
CA THR A 604 44.34 44.13 -4.28
C THR A 604 44.66 43.36 -5.55
N GLY A 605 45.09 44.08 -6.59
CA GLY A 605 45.47 43.52 -7.89
C GLY A 605 44.30 43.34 -8.86
N PRO A 606 44.55 42.84 -10.09
CA PRO A 606 43.50 42.71 -11.10
C PRO A 606 42.41 41.70 -10.71
N GLY A 607 41.15 42.09 -10.92
CA GLY A 607 39.98 41.24 -10.64
C GLY A 607 39.87 40.86 -9.16
N ASN A 608 40.14 41.81 -8.26
CA ASN A 608 40.01 41.63 -6.83
C ASN A 608 38.55 41.86 -6.36
N ASP A 609 38.20 41.34 -5.20
CA ASP A 609 36.84 41.38 -4.66
C ASP A 609 36.49 42.73 -4.02
N GLU A 610 37.50 43.46 -3.53
CA GLU A 610 37.33 44.81 -2.99
C GLU A 610 36.76 45.74 -4.07
N PHE A 611 37.34 45.72 -5.27
CA PHE A 611 36.91 46.53 -6.39
C PHE A 611 35.51 46.13 -6.86
N PHE A 612 35.21 44.83 -6.83
CA PHE A 612 33.87 44.34 -7.14
C PHE A 612 32.85 44.89 -6.15
N LEU A 613 33.13 44.81 -4.84
CA LEU A 613 32.27 45.40 -3.80
C LEU A 613 32.16 46.92 -3.93
N SER A 614 33.29 47.64 -3.85
CA SER A 614 33.33 49.10 -3.70
C SER A 614 32.88 49.83 -4.95
N THR A 615 33.28 49.36 -6.13
CA THR A 615 33.05 50.05 -7.39
C THR A 615 31.92 49.42 -8.19
N THR A 616 31.91 48.10 -8.34
CA THR A 616 30.94 47.42 -9.23
C THR A 616 29.54 47.34 -8.61
N VAL A 617 29.46 46.99 -7.33
CA VAL A 617 28.18 46.86 -6.61
C VAL A 617 27.76 48.20 -6.00
N LEU A 618 28.64 48.88 -5.26
CA LEU A 618 28.32 50.10 -4.52
C LEU A 618 28.56 51.41 -5.30
N GLY A 619 29.04 51.34 -6.54
CA GLY A 619 29.19 52.51 -7.41
C GLY A 619 30.22 53.54 -6.92
N GLY A 620 31.19 53.13 -6.09
CA GLY A 620 32.19 54.00 -5.49
C GLY A 620 31.68 54.78 -4.27
N VAL A 621 30.48 54.50 -3.77
CA VAL A 621 29.86 55.22 -2.64
C VAL A 621 29.92 54.33 -1.39
N SER A 622 30.86 54.62 -0.48
CA SER A 622 31.09 53.81 0.73
C SER A 622 29.94 53.82 1.75
N THR A 623 29.00 54.76 1.60
CA THR A 623 27.76 54.85 2.39
C THR A 623 26.55 54.22 1.71
N ALA A 624 26.70 53.70 0.47
CA ALA A 624 25.62 53.00 -0.20
C ALA A 624 25.29 51.69 0.52
N ILE A 625 24.00 51.37 0.53
CA ILE A 625 23.47 50.15 1.11
C ILE A 625 22.53 49.54 0.07
N ILE A 626 22.81 48.30 -0.34
CA ILE A 626 21.93 47.52 -1.20
C ILE A 626 21.26 46.46 -0.33
N SER A 627 19.93 46.50 -0.24
CA SER A 627 19.16 45.61 0.62
C SER A 627 18.37 44.60 -0.19
N GLN A 628 18.22 43.40 0.37
CA GLN A 628 17.40 42.32 -0.17
C GLN A 628 15.91 42.68 -0.12
N HIS A 629 15.17 42.39 -1.20
CA HIS A 629 13.72 42.65 -1.28
C HIS A 629 12.84 41.43 -0.99
N LEU A 630 13.44 40.26 -0.76
CA LEU A 630 12.79 38.95 -0.66
C LEU A 630 11.72 38.86 0.43
#